data_AF-A0A1Z5LAT1-F1
#
_entry.id   AF-A0A1Z5LAT1-F1
#
_cell.length_a   1.000
_cell.length_b   1.000
_cell.length_c   1.000
_cell.angle_alpha   90.00
_cell.angle_beta   90.00
_cell.angle_gamma   90.00
#
_symmetry.space_group_name_H-M   'P 1'
#
loop_
_entity.id
_entity.type
_entity.pdbx_description
1 polymer ?
#
loop_
_entity_poly.entity_id
_entity_poly.type
_entity_poly.pdbx_seq_one_letter_code
_entity_poly.pdbx_strand_id
1 'polypeptide(L)'
;MGSTGVIPLAKQALEFVFHHKNLGLLTTLRIGHDNTGISPKWMIEHCLVRNEVTGYTYKFPCGRWLGKGIDDGSTERLLVAELVPPTVDTEELMETCRTPPRCRSPSVPRRPSEPRKCL
;
A
#
# COMPACT_ATOMS: atom_id res chain seq x y z
N MET A 1 24.93 -1.92 -0.43
CA MET A 1 23.57 -1.35 -0.52
C MET A 1 22.77 -1.84 0.66
N GLY A 2 22.03 -0.97 1.34
CA GLY A 2 21.29 -1.31 2.57
C GLY A 2 19.80 -1.50 2.30
N SER A 3 19.09 -2.11 3.25
CA SER A 3 17.63 -2.14 3.31
C SER A 3 17.18 -1.61 4.67
N THR A 4 15.90 -1.29 4.78
CA THR A 4 15.27 -1.09 6.09
C THR A 4 14.94 -2.45 6.70
N GLY A 5 14.62 -2.45 8.01
CA GLY A 5 13.77 -3.50 8.58
C GLY A 5 12.31 -3.31 8.16
N VAL A 6 11.41 -4.08 8.78
CA VAL A 6 9.97 -3.86 8.65
C VAL A 6 9.59 -2.55 9.34
N ILE A 7 8.93 -1.65 8.62
CA ILE A 7 8.40 -0.40 9.17
C ILE A 7 6.90 -0.60 9.39
N PRO A 8 6.42 -0.67 10.65
CA PRO A 8 5.00 -0.86 10.91
C PRO A 8 4.23 0.41 10.55
N LEU A 9 3.12 0.23 9.82
CA LEU A 9 2.19 1.32 9.52
C LEU A 9 1.04 1.28 10.51
N ALA A 10 0.65 2.45 11.02
CA ALA A 10 -0.58 2.57 11.78
C ALA A 10 -1.76 2.13 10.90
N LYS A 11 -2.72 1.41 11.48
CA LYS A 11 -3.93 1.00 10.75
C LYS A 11 -4.59 2.27 10.18
N GLN A 12 -5.03 2.19 8.92
CA GLN A 12 -5.68 3.28 8.18
C GLN A 12 -4.79 4.48 7.82
N ALA A 13 -3.48 4.46 8.12
CA ALA A 13 -2.55 5.45 7.60
C ALA A 13 -2.19 5.15 6.13
N LEU A 14 -2.27 6.16 5.28
CA LEU A 14 -1.84 6.11 3.87
C LEU A 14 -0.53 6.89 3.63
N GLU A 15 -0.12 7.67 4.62
CA GLU A 15 1.08 8.50 4.60
C GLU A 15 1.77 8.38 5.95
N PHE A 16 3.10 8.32 5.93
CA PHE A 16 3.93 8.29 7.13
C PHE A 16 5.35 8.74 6.78
N VAL A 17 6.06 9.23 7.79
CA VAL A 17 7.47 9.63 7.69
C VAL A 17 8.29 8.76 8.64
N PHE A 18 9.47 8.34 8.20
CA PHE A 18 10.41 7.58 9.02
C PHE A 18 11.85 8.04 8.77
N HIS A 19 12.72 7.81 9.75
CA HIS A 19 14.14 8.12 9.66
C HIS A 19 14.98 6.86 9.56
N HIS A 20 15.98 6.89 8.69
CA HIS A 20 16.92 5.79 8.51
C HIS A 20 18.24 6.33 7.94
N LYS A 21 19.33 5.55 8.06
CA LYS A 21 20.57 5.86 7.32
C LYS A 21 20.29 5.87 5.82
N ASN A 22 21.06 6.67 5.08
CA ASN A 22 20.94 6.75 3.63
C ASN A 22 21.04 5.37 2.98
N LEU A 23 20.02 5.00 2.19
CA LEU A 23 19.92 3.72 1.49
C LEU A 23 20.56 3.77 0.09
N GLY A 24 20.87 4.97 -0.41
CA GLY A 24 21.26 5.22 -1.79
C GLY A 24 20.05 5.29 -2.71
N LEU A 25 20.22 4.82 -3.96
CA LEU A 25 19.12 4.69 -4.91
C LEU A 25 18.16 3.60 -4.44
N LEU A 26 16.88 3.95 -4.31
CA LEU A 26 15.86 2.98 -3.96
C LEU A 26 15.54 2.13 -5.19
N THR A 27 15.53 0.81 -5.02
CA THR A 27 15.34 -0.15 -6.12
C THR A 27 14.09 -0.99 -5.94
N THR A 28 13.75 -1.37 -4.70
CA THR A 28 12.60 -2.21 -4.41
C THR A 28 11.91 -1.81 -3.11
N LEU A 29 10.59 -2.03 -3.06
CA LEU A 29 9.76 -1.85 -1.87
C LEU A 29 8.93 -3.11 -1.65
N ARG A 30 8.95 -3.68 -0.44
CA ARG A 30 8.05 -4.77 -0.06
C ARG A 30 6.94 -4.23 0.82
N ILE A 31 5.70 -4.36 0.37
CA ILE A 31 4.49 -3.96 1.11
C ILE A 31 3.63 -5.19 1.39
N GLY A 32 3.00 -5.23 2.55
CA GLY A 32 2.14 -6.34 2.93
C GLY A 32 1.40 -6.09 4.23
N HIS A 33 0.52 -7.04 4.55
CA HIS A 33 -0.26 -7.05 5.77
C HIS A 33 -0.37 -8.48 6.32
N ASP A 34 -0.73 -8.60 7.60
CA ASP A 34 -0.85 -9.88 8.32
C ASP A 34 -2.19 -10.60 8.08
N ASN A 35 -3.03 -10.06 7.20
CA ASN A 35 -4.39 -10.54 6.90
C ASN A 35 -5.34 -10.57 8.12
N THR A 36 -5.08 -9.76 9.15
CA THR A 36 -5.97 -9.64 10.32
C THR A 36 -7.01 -8.51 10.16
N GLY A 37 -8.06 -8.56 10.98
CA GLY A 37 -9.15 -7.58 10.99
C GLY A 37 -10.35 -7.95 10.10
N ILE A 38 -11.35 -7.07 10.09
CA ILE A 38 -12.67 -7.34 9.45
C ILE A 38 -12.58 -7.29 7.92
N SER A 39 -11.75 -6.40 7.38
CA SER A 39 -11.57 -6.19 5.94
C SER A 39 -10.08 -6.09 5.59
N PRO A 40 -9.34 -7.22 5.61
CA PRO A 40 -7.90 -7.21 5.43
C PRO A 40 -7.45 -6.99 3.97
N LYS A 41 -8.37 -6.89 3.01
CA LYS A 41 -8.04 -6.84 1.58
C LYS A 41 -7.68 -5.41 1.17
N TRP A 42 -6.49 -5.21 0.62
CA TRP A 42 -6.02 -3.91 0.16
C TRP A 42 -5.90 -3.91 -1.36
N MET A 43 -6.47 -2.91 -2.03
CA MET A 43 -6.12 -2.60 -3.42
C MET A 43 -5.05 -1.52 -3.39
N ILE A 44 -3.84 -1.82 -3.86
CA ILE A 44 -2.75 -0.86 -3.91
C ILE A 44 -2.49 -0.52 -5.37
N GLU A 45 -2.69 0.73 -5.73
CA GLU A 45 -2.36 1.21 -7.07
C GLU A 45 -0.85 1.39 -7.20
N HIS A 46 -0.23 2.14 -6.29
CA HIS A 46 1.20 2.32 -6.20
C HIS A 46 1.61 2.87 -4.82
N CYS A 47 2.90 2.88 -4.51
CA CYS A 47 3.47 3.59 -3.37
C CYS A 47 4.42 4.69 -3.85
N LEU A 48 4.44 5.82 -3.14
CA LEU A 48 5.41 6.88 -3.35
C LEU A 48 6.36 6.92 -2.15
N VAL A 49 7.66 7.02 -2.43
CA VAL A 49 8.69 7.23 -1.39
C VAL A 49 9.55 8.41 -1.80
N ARG A 50 9.58 9.43 -0.96
CA ARG A 50 10.41 10.62 -1.14
C ARG A 50 11.51 10.67 -0.10
N ASN A 51 12.73 10.97 -0.55
CA ASN A 51 13.82 11.32 0.33
C ASN A 51 13.82 12.84 0.52
N GLU A 52 13.34 13.30 1.68
CA GLU A 52 13.22 14.72 2.04
C GLU A 52 14.55 15.48 2.04
N VAL A 53 15.70 14.80 2.15
CA VAL A 53 17.02 15.46 2.12
C VAL A 53 17.48 15.69 0.68
N THR A 54 17.32 14.69 -0.19
CA THR A 54 17.80 14.76 -1.59
C THR A 54 16.75 15.27 -2.58
N GLY A 55 15.48 15.27 -2.19
CA GLY A 55 14.34 15.56 -3.06
C GLY A 55 13.95 14.43 -4.01
N TYR A 56 14.72 13.34 -4.12
CA TYR A 56 14.36 12.23 -5.01
C TYR A 56 13.09 11.52 -4.57
N THR A 57 12.17 11.37 -5.51
CA THR A 57 10.91 10.64 -5.36
C THR A 57 10.94 9.38 -6.23
N TYR A 58 10.48 8.27 -5.67
CA TYR A 58 10.38 6.99 -6.35
C TYR A 58 8.93 6.52 -6.32
N LYS A 59 8.41 6.12 -7.47
CA LYS A 59 7.11 5.46 -7.61
C LYS A 59 7.32 3.96 -7.64
N PHE A 60 6.48 3.23 -6.92
CA PHE A 60 6.46 1.77 -6.91
C PHE A 60 5.08 1.31 -7.40
N PRO A 61 4.88 1.12 -8.72
CA PRO A 61 3.63 0.63 -9.26
C PRO A 61 3.29 -0.75 -8.70
N CYS A 62 2.02 -0.96 -8.35
CA CYS A 62 1.53 -2.23 -7.86
C CYS A 62 0.34 -2.72 -8.70
N GLY A 63 -0.74 -1.94 -8.75
CA GLY A 63 -1.93 -2.22 -9.55
C GLY A 63 -2.63 -3.53 -9.19
N ARG A 64 -2.47 -4.04 -7.96
CA ARG A 64 -2.96 -5.38 -7.57
C ARG A 64 -3.55 -5.43 -6.17
N TRP A 65 -4.40 -6.44 -5.94
CA TRP A 65 -4.98 -6.70 -4.62
C TRP A 65 -4.00 -7.48 -3.74
N LEU A 66 -4.01 -7.19 -2.44
CA LEU A 66 -3.36 -7.98 -1.41
C LEU A 66 -4.44 -8.51 -0.46
N GLY A 67 -4.49 -9.83 -0.28
CA GLY A 67 -5.39 -10.49 0.67
C GLY A 67 -5.82 -11.88 0.24
N LYS A 68 -6.12 -12.75 1.22
CA LYS A 68 -6.59 -14.12 0.94
C LYS A 68 -7.94 -14.11 0.21
N GLY A 69 -8.05 -14.93 -0.83
CA GLY A 69 -9.28 -15.12 -1.62
C GLY A 69 -9.63 -13.99 -2.58
N ILE A 70 -8.67 -13.14 -2.93
CA ILE A 70 -8.79 -12.14 -4.01
C ILE A 70 -7.51 -12.13 -4.84
N ASP A 71 -7.62 -11.87 -6.14
CA ASP A 71 -6.49 -11.90 -7.09
C ASP A 71 -5.72 -13.24 -6.98
N ASP A 72 -4.41 -13.22 -6.73
CA ASP A 72 -3.58 -14.42 -6.51
C ASP A 72 -3.52 -14.89 -5.05
N GLY A 73 -4.30 -14.25 -4.15
CA GLY A 73 -4.32 -14.58 -2.74
C GLY A 73 -3.10 -14.11 -1.93
N SER A 74 -2.15 -13.40 -2.56
CA SER A 74 -0.96 -12.91 -1.87
C SER A 74 -1.29 -11.80 -0.87
N THR A 75 -0.65 -11.80 0.30
CA THR A 75 -0.79 -10.75 1.33
C THR A 75 0.39 -9.78 1.34
N GLU A 76 1.32 -9.93 0.40
CA GLU A 76 2.48 -9.09 0.22
C GLU A 76 2.92 -9.00 -1.24
N ARG A 77 3.62 -7.92 -1.60
CA ARG A 77 4.19 -7.71 -2.94
C ARG A 77 5.54 -7.04 -2.84
N LEU A 78 6.48 -7.50 -3.67
CA LEU A 78 7.75 -6.83 -3.95
C LEU A 78 7.58 -5.99 -5.20
N LEU A 79 7.78 -4.69 -5.08
CA LEU A 79 7.61 -3.69 -6.13
C LEU A 79 8.98 -3.14 -6.54
N VAL A 80 9.13 -2.83 -7.82
CA VAL A 80 10.36 -2.23 -8.37
C VAL A 80 10.17 -0.72 -8.48
N ALA A 81 11.22 0.03 -8.18
CA ALA A 81 11.21 1.49 -8.20
C ALA A 81 11.27 2.03 -9.64
N GLU A 82 10.47 3.06 -9.89
CA GLU A 82 10.60 3.98 -11.00
C GLU A 82 11.03 5.34 -10.43
N LEU A 83 12.20 5.83 -10.83
CA LEU A 83 12.65 7.16 -10.44
C LEU A 83 11.75 8.20 -11.10
N VAL A 84 11.13 9.06 -10.29
CA VAL A 84 10.31 10.16 -10.78
C VAL A 84 11.24 11.27 -11.29
N PRO A 85 11.05 11.77 -12.53
CA PRO A 85 11.82 12.91 -13.02
C PRO A 85 11.65 14.13 -12.10
N PRO A 86 12.71 14.89 -11.80
CA PRO A 86 12.64 16.07 -10.91
C PRO A 86 11.70 17.17 -11.40
N THR A 87 11.30 17.12 -12.68
CA THR A 87 10.37 18.07 -13.31
C THR A 87 8.92 17.83 -12.93
N VAL A 88 8.58 16.65 -12.37
CA VAL A 88 7.22 16.32 -11.96
C VAL A 88 7.02 16.76 -10.52
N ASP A 89 5.98 17.56 -10.28
CA ASP A 89 5.64 17.94 -8.92
C ASP A 89 5.14 16.72 -8.14
N THR A 90 5.77 16.47 -6.98
CA THR A 90 5.38 15.35 -6.12
C THR A 90 3.99 15.59 -5.53
N GLU A 91 3.60 16.85 -5.33
CA GLU A 91 2.26 17.22 -4.85
C GLU A 91 1.18 16.83 -5.88
N GLU A 92 1.44 17.03 -7.17
CA GLU A 92 0.54 16.60 -8.24
C GLU A 92 0.44 15.06 -8.31
N LEU A 93 1.57 14.36 -8.13
CA LEU A 93 1.57 12.89 -8.07
C LEU A 93 0.74 12.36 -6.90
N MET A 94 0.86 12.91 -5.70
CA MET A 94 0.02 12.48 -4.58
C MET A 94 -1.47 12.81 -4.82
N GLU A 95 -1.80 13.87 -5.54
CA GLU A 95 -3.18 14.20 -5.89
C GLU A 95 -3.77 13.20 -6.88
N THR A 96 -2.98 12.76 -7.87
CA THR A 96 -3.41 11.67 -8.77
C THR A 96 -3.66 10.36 -8.03
N CYS A 97 -3.06 10.15 -6.86
CA CYS A 97 -3.35 8.99 -5.99
C CYS A 97 -4.74 9.07 -5.32
N ARG A 98 -5.41 10.23 -5.30
CA ARG A 98 -6.66 10.45 -4.54
C ARG A 98 -7.94 10.06 -5.30
N THR A 99 -7.87 9.37 -6.45
CA THR A 99 -9.05 9.11 -7.29
C THR A 99 -10.19 8.32 -6.63
N PRO A 100 -11.46 8.74 -6.85
CA PRO A 100 -12.58 7.83 -7.13
C PRO A 100 -13.19 8.07 -8.54
N PRO A 101 -14.00 7.13 -9.12
CA PRO A 101 -14.78 6.13 -8.40
C PRO A 101 -14.54 4.65 -8.75
N ARG A 102 -14.37 3.89 -7.66
CA ARG A 102 -14.92 2.54 -7.42
C ARG A 102 -14.50 1.45 -8.41
N CYS A 103 -13.30 0.91 -8.24
CA CYS A 103 -13.26 -0.55 -8.20
C CYS A 103 -14.18 -0.99 -7.05
N ARG A 104 -15.29 -1.67 -7.36
CA ARG A 104 -16.23 -2.18 -6.35
C ARG A 104 -15.42 -2.87 -5.27
N SER A 105 -15.42 -2.33 -4.05
CA SER A 105 -14.91 -3.06 -2.90
C SER A 105 -15.56 -4.45 -2.95
N PRO A 106 -14.79 -5.55 -2.86
CA PRO A 106 -15.37 -6.89 -2.88
C PRO A 106 -16.49 -6.91 -1.84
N SER A 107 -17.72 -7.13 -2.32
CA SER A 107 -18.89 -7.13 -1.46
C SER A 107 -18.72 -8.32 -0.52
N VAL A 108 -18.52 -8.07 0.78
CA VAL A 108 -18.52 -9.15 1.76
C VAL A 108 -19.91 -9.78 1.71
N PRO A 109 -20.07 -11.07 1.35
CA PRO A 109 -21.35 -11.73 1.52
C PRO A 109 -21.68 -11.65 3.01
N ARG A 110 -22.81 -11.04 3.36
CA ARG A 110 -23.29 -11.06 4.74
C ARG A 110 -23.48 -12.54 5.10
N ARG A 111 -22.79 -13.02 6.14
CA ARG A 111 -23.17 -14.31 6.74
C ARG A 111 -24.64 -14.18 7.17
N PRO A 112 -25.51 -15.15 6.85
CA PRO A 112 -26.83 -15.20 7.45
C PRO A 112 -26.66 -15.19 8.96
N SER A 113 -27.28 -14.23 9.64
CA SER A 113 -27.38 -14.27 11.10
C SER A 113 -28.17 -15.52 11.48
N GLU A 114 -27.55 -16.39 12.26
CA GLU A 114 -28.22 -17.54 12.86
C GLU A 114 -29.38 -17.02 13.73
N PRO A 115 -30.63 -17.53 13.57
CA PRO A 115 -31.74 -17.05 14.36
C PRO A 115 -31.47 -17.37 15.83
N ARG A 116 -31.47 -16.33 16.67
CA ARG A 116 -31.48 -16.50 18.12
C ARG A 116 -32.70 -17.34 18.49
N LYS A 117 -32.47 -18.59 18.91
CA LYS A 117 -33.50 -19.38 19.60
C LYS A 117 -33.72 -18.71 20.96
N CYS A 118 -34.85 -18.04 21.11
CA CYS A 118 -35.38 -17.69 22.42
C CYS A 118 -35.89 -18.99 23.07
N LEU A 119 -35.35 -19.31 24.24
CA LEU A 119 -35.94 -20.23 25.23
C LEU A 119 -36.40 -19.38 26.40
#